data_AF-A0A9E0HCH3-F1
#
_entry.id   AF-A0A9E0HCH3-F1
#
_cell.length_a   1.000
_cell.length_b   1.000
_cell.length_c   1.000
_cell.angle_alpha   90.00
_cell.angle_beta   90.00
_cell.angle_gamma   90.00
#
_symmetry.space_group_name_H-M   'P 1'
#
loop_
_entity.id
_entity.type
_entity.pdbx_description
1 polymer ?
#
loop_
_entity_poly.entity_id
_entity_poly.type
_entity_poly.pdbx_seq_one_letter_code
_entity_poly.pdbx_strand_id
1 'polypeptide(L)'
;MPRRAEVLALAALPLAACATDAVPTAPSWQVDVLPVLAANCVRCHGYPTSGFATPGFRLDSYAPTTLANGDVIRGAGENATAIARRTKAAFRPPGELAMPPGRELPDDELAVLRNWAGLVDGALVAPRGPGRPDNAAPVLTWSEVARAGAIIHFTYELRDADRDLVVGSVIGPTLDEQGRPATGPVADLLSGRAAVSWDTSMLAPGSYPLTARLDDGADVDPDGDEDYVEVPLGEIVIGP
;
A
#
# COMPACT_ATOMS: atom_id res chain seq x y z
N MET A 1 48.96 -56.94 17.74
CA MET A 1 48.20 -56.08 16.81
C MET A 1 46.99 -55.51 17.55
N PRO A 2 47.01 -54.27 18.08
CA PRO A 2 45.83 -53.67 18.69
C PRO A 2 45.04 -52.85 17.65
N ARG A 3 43.73 -53.14 17.55
CA ARG A 3 42.76 -52.36 16.76
C ARG A 3 42.45 -51.07 17.52
N ARG A 4 42.70 -49.92 16.92
CA ARG A 4 42.29 -48.60 17.44
C ARG A 4 40.81 -48.41 17.13
N ALA A 5 40.01 -48.21 18.17
CA ALA A 5 38.62 -47.81 18.04
C ALA A 5 38.57 -46.30 17.73
N GLU A 6 38.09 -45.95 16.54
CA GLU A 6 37.80 -44.57 16.19
C GLU A 6 36.50 -44.15 16.89
N VAL A 7 36.62 -43.27 17.88
CA VAL A 7 35.48 -42.62 18.52
C VAL A 7 35.03 -41.49 17.59
N LEU A 8 33.90 -41.68 16.92
CA LEU A 8 33.24 -40.67 16.11
C LEU A 8 32.65 -39.60 17.07
N ALA A 9 33.29 -38.44 17.17
CA ALA A 9 32.77 -37.31 17.94
C ALA A 9 31.63 -36.65 17.15
N LEU A 10 30.38 -36.86 17.59
CA LEU A 10 29.20 -36.18 17.07
C LEU A 10 29.23 -34.72 17.54
N ALA A 11 29.56 -33.79 16.65
CA ALA A 11 29.52 -32.36 16.94
C ALA A 11 28.05 -31.91 17.09
N ALA A 12 27.65 -31.56 18.31
CA ALA A 12 26.37 -30.92 18.59
C ALA A 12 26.41 -29.46 18.11
N LEU A 13 25.80 -29.19 16.95
CA LEU A 13 25.53 -27.82 16.50
C LEU A 13 24.45 -27.22 17.41
N PRO A 14 24.69 -26.05 18.05
CA PRO A 14 23.64 -25.36 18.77
C PRO A 14 22.57 -24.94 17.77
N LEU A 15 21.36 -25.47 17.93
CA LEU A 15 20.16 -24.93 17.32
C LEU A 15 19.98 -23.53 17.91
N ALA A 16 20.51 -22.52 17.23
CA ALA A 16 20.11 -21.15 17.45
C ALA A 16 18.63 -21.06 17.09
N ALA A 17 17.77 -21.23 18.10
CA ALA A 17 16.37 -20.90 17.98
C ALA A 17 16.32 -19.42 17.61
N CYS A 18 15.86 -19.12 16.40
CA CYS A 18 15.53 -17.76 16.02
C CYS A 18 14.52 -17.26 17.05
N ALA A 19 14.97 -16.40 17.97
CA ALA A 19 14.05 -15.71 18.86
C ALA A 19 13.17 -14.86 17.93
N THR A 20 11.88 -15.19 17.86
CA THR A 20 10.92 -14.30 17.22
C THR A 20 10.89 -13.03 18.04
N ASP A 21 11.14 -11.90 17.38
CA ASP A 21 11.10 -10.60 18.03
C ASP A 21 9.75 -10.40 18.73
N ALA A 22 9.77 -9.71 19.87
CA ALA A 22 8.55 -9.44 20.61
C ALA A 22 7.64 -8.53 19.79
N VAL A 23 6.35 -8.88 19.72
CA VAL A 23 5.34 -8.07 19.01
C VAL A 23 5.29 -6.66 19.63
N PRO A 24 5.43 -5.58 18.83
CA PRO A 24 5.35 -4.22 19.35
C PRO A 24 4.01 -3.92 20.01
N THR A 25 4.03 -3.19 21.13
CA THR A 25 2.81 -2.73 21.80
C THR A 25 2.09 -1.63 21.05
N ALA A 26 2.82 -0.86 20.24
CA ALA A 26 2.31 0.18 19.35
C ALA A 26 2.93 -0.02 17.95
N PRO A 27 2.43 -0.96 17.15
CA PRO A 27 2.97 -1.24 15.82
C PRO A 27 2.78 -0.03 14.89
N SER A 28 3.77 0.21 14.04
CA SER A 28 3.71 1.17 12.95
C SER A 28 3.13 0.53 11.69
N TRP A 29 2.50 1.35 10.85
CA TRP A 29 1.96 0.97 9.57
C TRP A 29 3.03 0.36 8.68
N GLN A 30 4.12 1.08 8.42
CA GLN A 30 5.11 0.66 7.45
C GLN A 30 5.91 -0.56 7.90
N VAL A 31 6.40 -0.57 9.14
CA VAL A 31 7.35 -1.58 9.60
C VAL A 31 6.65 -2.88 9.99
N ASP A 32 5.48 -2.78 10.63
CA ASP A 32 4.86 -3.92 11.27
C ASP A 32 3.61 -4.41 10.54
N VAL A 33 2.74 -3.49 10.10
CA VAL A 33 1.39 -3.82 9.62
C VAL A 33 1.37 -4.11 8.12
N LEU A 34 1.95 -3.22 7.31
CA LEU A 34 1.97 -3.34 5.86
C LEU A 34 2.58 -4.67 5.41
N PRO A 35 3.68 -5.18 5.99
CA PRO A 35 4.21 -6.51 5.62
C PRO A 35 3.20 -7.64 5.87
N VAL A 36 2.48 -7.61 7.00
CA VAL A 36 1.43 -8.59 7.31
C VAL A 36 0.29 -8.47 6.30
N LEU A 37 -0.18 -7.26 5.98
CA LEU A 37 -1.26 -7.08 5.01
C LEU A 37 -0.82 -7.43 3.58
N ALA A 38 0.41 -7.11 3.18
CA ALA A 38 0.97 -7.44 1.88
C ALA A 38 1.03 -8.96 1.67
N ALA A 39 1.52 -9.70 2.66
CA ALA A 39 1.64 -11.16 2.60
C ALA A 39 0.27 -11.87 2.63
N ASN A 40 -0.72 -11.31 3.32
CA ASN A 40 -1.94 -12.02 3.66
C ASN A 40 -3.21 -11.52 2.94
N CYS A 41 -3.29 -10.24 2.60
CA CYS A 41 -4.55 -9.54 2.31
C CYS A 41 -4.54 -8.78 0.97
N VAL A 42 -3.46 -8.07 0.65
CA VAL A 42 -3.36 -7.14 -0.49
C VAL A 42 -3.65 -7.80 -1.83
N ARG A 43 -3.31 -9.08 -2.01
CA ARG A 43 -3.62 -9.79 -3.27
C ARG A 43 -5.09 -9.67 -3.69
N CYS A 44 -6.02 -9.71 -2.75
CA CYS A 44 -7.45 -9.58 -3.01
C CYS A 44 -7.98 -8.19 -2.68
N HIS A 45 -7.42 -7.55 -1.65
CA HIS A 45 -7.87 -6.26 -1.11
C HIS A 45 -6.95 -5.09 -1.48
N GLY A 46 -6.14 -5.20 -2.52
CA GLY A 46 -5.44 -4.06 -3.13
C GLY A 46 -6.33 -3.34 -4.13
N TYR A 47 -5.75 -2.40 -4.87
CA TYR A 47 -6.41 -1.79 -6.03
C TYR A 47 -5.79 -2.29 -7.35
N PRO A 48 -6.61 -2.63 -8.37
CA PRO A 48 -8.04 -2.88 -8.27
C PRO A 48 -8.35 -4.11 -7.40
N THR A 49 -9.51 -4.11 -6.73
CA THR A 49 -9.97 -5.24 -5.91
C THR A 49 -10.12 -6.50 -6.76
N SER A 50 -9.72 -7.66 -6.22
CA SER A 50 -9.73 -8.94 -6.95
C SER A 50 -10.25 -10.11 -6.11
N GLY A 51 -10.39 -11.29 -6.71
CA GLY A 51 -10.66 -12.53 -5.96
C GLY A 51 -11.98 -12.57 -5.19
N PHE A 52 -13.03 -11.92 -5.71
CA PHE A 52 -14.36 -11.77 -5.08
C PHE A 52 -14.35 -11.00 -3.75
N ALA A 53 -13.26 -10.29 -3.44
CA ALA A 53 -13.24 -9.39 -2.29
C ALA A 53 -14.26 -8.26 -2.46
N THR A 54 -14.83 -7.81 -1.34
CA THR A 54 -15.72 -6.65 -1.31
C THR A 54 -14.93 -5.40 -1.70
N PRO A 55 -15.40 -4.60 -2.68
CA PRO A 55 -14.74 -3.35 -3.07
C PRO A 55 -15.00 -2.22 -2.05
N GLY A 56 -14.44 -1.04 -2.31
CA GLY A 56 -14.67 0.18 -1.52
C GLY A 56 -13.65 0.41 -0.39
N PHE A 57 -12.62 -0.43 -0.32
CA PHE A 57 -11.43 -0.19 0.47
C PHE A 57 -10.22 -0.89 -0.15
N ARG A 58 -9.04 -0.42 0.21
CA ARG A 58 -7.76 -1.01 -0.17
C ARG A 58 -6.88 -1.19 1.08
N LEU A 59 -6.07 -2.24 1.10
CA LEU A 59 -5.20 -2.61 2.22
C LEU A 59 -3.71 -2.46 1.92
N ASP A 60 -3.38 -1.93 0.75
CA ASP A 60 -2.04 -1.54 0.27
C ASP A 60 -1.79 -0.03 0.42
N SER A 61 -2.70 0.71 1.06
CA SER A 61 -2.58 2.14 1.39
C SER A 61 -3.09 2.35 2.80
N TYR A 62 -2.41 3.18 3.59
CA TYR A 62 -2.88 3.53 4.93
C TYR A 62 -4.09 4.47 4.87
N ALA A 63 -3.94 5.59 4.14
CA ALA A 63 -4.94 6.65 4.01
C ALA A 63 -5.95 6.34 2.88
N PRO A 64 -7.12 7.02 2.89
CA PRO A 64 -8.04 7.00 1.75
C PRO A 64 -7.37 7.49 0.47
N THR A 65 -7.72 6.89 -0.66
CA THR A 65 -7.22 7.28 -1.98
C THR A 65 -8.37 7.81 -2.83
N THR A 66 -8.19 9.00 -3.41
CA THR A 66 -9.03 9.47 -4.52
C THR A 66 -8.47 8.93 -5.82
N LEU A 67 -9.29 8.22 -6.58
CA LEU A 67 -8.92 7.59 -7.84
C LEU A 67 -9.13 8.53 -9.03
N ALA A 68 -8.55 8.19 -10.18
CA ALA A 68 -8.71 8.94 -11.43
C ALA A 68 -10.16 9.05 -11.92
N ASN A 69 -11.03 8.14 -11.51
CA ASN A 69 -12.47 8.19 -11.81
C ASN A 69 -13.28 9.05 -10.82
N GLY A 70 -12.63 9.67 -9.82
CA GLY A 70 -13.25 10.49 -8.79
C GLY A 70 -13.75 9.71 -7.57
N ASP A 71 -13.72 8.38 -7.59
CA ASP A 71 -14.11 7.57 -6.42
C ASP A 71 -13.09 7.72 -5.29
N VAL A 72 -13.60 7.77 -4.05
CA VAL A 72 -12.77 7.69 -2.85
C VAL A 72 -12.86 6.29 -2.27
N ILE A 73 -11.72 5.60 -2.18
CA ILE A 73 -11.61 4.27 -1.56
C ILE A 73 -10.94 4.39 -0.20
N ARG A 74 -11.52 3.73 0.81
CA ARG A 74 -11.00 3.75 2.17
C ARG A 74 -9.64 3.04 2.27
N GLY A 75 -8.72 3.59 3.04
CA GLY A 75 -7.43 2.96 3.33
C GLY A 75 -7.49 1.94 4.47
N ALA A 76 -6.37 1.30 4.76
CA ALA A 76 -6.24 0.31 5.81
C ALA A 76 -6.49 0.90 7.21
N GLY A 77 -6.06 2.14 7.47
CA GLY A 77 -6.22 2.79 8.78
C GLY A 77 -7.70 2.85 9.20
N GLU A 78 -8.59 3.22 8.28
CA GLU A 78 -10.04 3.24 8.52
C GLU A 78 -10.66 1.84 8.68
N ASN A 79 -9.98 0.79 8.22
CA ASN A 79 -10.45 -0.59 8.26
C ASN A 79 -9.78 -1.43 9.37
N ALA A 80 -8.88 -0.85 10.16
CA ALA A 80 -8.06 -1.58 11.15
C ALA A 80 -8.88 -2.45 12.11
N THR A 81 -9.98 -1.92 12.67
CA THR A 81 -10.87 -2.67 13.56
C THR A 81 -11.55 -3.84 12.84
N ALA A 82 -11.96 -3.67 11.58
CA ALA A 82 -12.57 -4.73 10.80
C ALA A 82 -11.56 -5.84 10.46
N ILE A 83 -10.32 -5.46 10.14
CA ILE A 83 -9.19 -6.36 9.91
C ILE A 83 -8.97 -7.22 11.17
N ALA A 84 -8.73 -6.59 12.33
CA ALA A 84 -8.43 -7.28 13.58
C ALA A 84 -9.55 -8.22 14.08
N ARG A 85 -10.82 -7.95 13.71
CA ARG A 85 -11.97 -8.81 14.07
C ARG A 85 -12.14 -10.01 13.15
N ARG A 86 -11.82 -9.87 11.86
CA ARG A 86 -12.06 -10.94 10.86
C ARG A 86 -10.93 -11.97 10.79
N THR A 87 -9.79 -11.70 11.41
CA THR A 87 -8.59 -12.54 11.36
C THR A 87 -8.61 -13.78 12.26
N LYS A 88 -9.59 -13.91 13.17
CA LYS A 88 -9.75 -15.13 13.99
C LYS A 88 -11.22 -15.48 14.19
N ALA A 89 -11.53 -16.77 14.08
CA ALA A 89 -12.90 -17.27 14.17
C ALA A 89 -13.61 -16.92 15.49
N ALA A 90 -12.88 -16.74 16.59
CA ALA A 90 -13.44 -16.36 17.89
C ALA A 90 -13.89 -14.89 17.97
N PHE A 91 -13.45 -14.02 17.05
CA PHE A 91 -13.72 -12.58 17.09
C PHE A 91 -14.67 -12.09 15.99
N ARG A 92 -14.92 -12.92 14.97
CA ARG A 92 -15.81 -12.59 13.86
C ARG A 92 -17.29 -12.70 14.26
N PRO A 93 -18.18 -11.85 13.73
CA PRO A 93 -19.62 -12.05 13.82
C PRO A 93 -20.07 -13.39 13.25
N PRO A 94 -21.14 -13.99 13.79
CA PRO A 94 -21.78 -15.15 13.19
C PRO A 94 -22.13 -14.87 11.71
N GLY A 95 -21.76 -15.80 10.82
CA GLY A 95 -22.05 -15.71 9.39
C GLY A 95 -21.00 -14.97 8.54
N GLU A 96 -20.02 -14.29 9.13
CA GLU A 96 -18.95 -13.66 8.35
C GLU A 96 -17.83 -14.65 7.98
N LEU A 97 -17.24 -14.56 6.79
CA LEU A 97 -16.10 -15.39 6.41
C LEU A 97 -14.83 -14.98 7.19
N ALA A 98 -14.07 -15.96 7.69
CA ALA A 98 -12.77 -15.70 8.29
C ALA A 98 -11.76 -15.24 7.23
N MET A 99 -10.94 -14.26 7.59
CA MET A 99 -9.91 -13.71 6.70
C MET A 99 -8.51 -14.05 7.23
N PRO A 100 -7.53 -14.34 6.36
CA PRO A 100 -7.72 -14.65 4.94
C PRO A 100 -8.49 -15.98 4.75
N PRO A 101 -9.18 -16.19 3.61
CA PRO A 101 -9.95 -17.41 3.40
C PRO A 101 -9.06 -18.67 3.39
N GLY A 102 -9.49 -19.71 4.10
CA GLY A 102 -8.86 -21.03 4.05
C GLY A 102 -7.57 -21.19 4.85
N ARG A 103 -7.14 -20.16 5.61
CA ARG A 103 -6.03 -20.28 6.55
C ARG A 103 -6.17 -19.33 7.73
N GLU A 104 -5.49 -19.65 8.82
CA GLU A 104 -5.36 -18.76 9.97
C GLU A 104 -4.02 -18.01 9.90
N LEU A 105 -4.00 -16.80 10.45
CA LEU A 105 -2.75 -16.06 10.64
C LEU A 105 -1.97 -16.65 11.83
N PRO A 106 -0.63 -16.64 11.77
CA PRO A 106 0.22 -16.82 12.94
C PRO A 106 -0.17 -15.90 14.10
N ASP A 107 0.03 -16.34 15.34
CA ASP A 107 -0.40 -15.59 16.53
C ASP A 107 0.34 -14.24 16.70
N ASP A 108 1.59 -14.14 16.23
CA ASP A 108 2.39 -12.91 16.21
C ASP A 108 1.86 -11.90 15.17
N GLU A 109 1.61 -12.32 13.93
CA GLU A 109 0.97 -11.47 12.91
C GLU A 109 -0.41 -10.98 13.37
N LEU A 110 -1.20 -11.86 13.98
CA LEU A 110 -2.49 -11.49 14.56
C LEU A 110 -2.33 -10.47 15.70
N ALA A 111 -1.33 -10.65 16.56
CA ALA A 111 -1.05 -9.72 17.66
C ALA A 111 -0.63 -8.35 17.14
N VAL A 112 0.17 -8.26 16.07
CA VAL A 112 0.50 -7.00 15.37
C VAL A 112 -0.78 -6.29 14.95
N LEU A 113 -1.65 -6.96 14.19
CA LEU A 113 -2.89 -6.35 13.69
C LEU A 113 -3.84 -5.91 14.82
N ARG A 114 -3.86 -6.63 15.94
CA ARG A 114 -4.69 -6.29 17.11
C ARG A 114 -4.14 -5.14 17.92
N ASN A 115 -2.83 -5.10 18.13
CA ASN A 115 -2.17 -3.99 18.82
C ASN A 115 -2.29 -2.71 17.98
N TRP A 116 -2.12 -2.82 16.67
CA TRP A 116 -2.29 -1.70 15.74
C TRP A 116 -3.71 -1.17 15.69
N ALA A 117 -4.72 -2.05 15.61
CA ALA A 117 -6.13 -1.66 15.64
C ALA A 117 -6.61 -1.15 17.02
N GLY A 118 -5.71 -1.08 18.02
CA GLY A 118 -6.01 -0.84 19.43
C GLY A 118 -6.76 0.46 19.75
N LEU A 119 -7.18 0.57 21.02
CA LEU A 119 -7.72 1.79 21.60
C LEU A 119 -6.57 2.73 21.97
N VAL A 120 -6.48 3.89 21.33
CA VAL A 120 -5.67 5.03 21.79
C VAL A 120 -6.63 5.99 22.49
N ASP A 121 -6.45 6.21 23.80
CA ASP A 121 -7.28 7.12 24.61
C ASP A 121 -8.81 6.89 24.54
N GLY A 122 -9.23 5.63 24.39
CA GLY A 122 -10.66 5.27 24.30
C GLY A 122 -11.28 5.41 22.90
N ALA A 123 -10.50 5.85 21.90
CA ALA A 123 -10.87 5.85 20.49
C ALA A 123 -10.12 4.73 19.73
N LEU A 124 -10.82 4.04 18.83
CA LEU A 124 -10.20 3.08 17.91
C LEU A 124 -9.56 3.87 16.77
N VAL A 125 -8.31 4.28 16.97
CA VAL A 125 -7.51 4.94 15.94
C VAL A 125 -6.25 4.12 15.75
N ALA A 126 -6.09 3.56 14.57
CA ALA A 126 -4.91 2.81 14.21
C ALA A 126 -3.87 3.79 13.66
N PRO A 127 -2.80 4.13 14.42
CA PRO A 127 -1.86 5.16 13.99
C PRO A 127 -1.02 4.67 12.81
N ARG A 128 -0.57 5.59 11.96
CA ARG A 128 0.48 5.29 10.98
C ARG A 128 1.79 4.96 11.69
N GLY A 129 2.09 5.65 12.80
CA GLY A 129 3.34 5.47 13.53
C GLY A 129 4.56 5.96 12.71
N PRO A 130 5.78 5.85 13.25
CA PRO A 130 6.98 6.25 12.53
C PRO A 130 7.25 5.31 11.35
N GLY A 131 7.70 5.87 10.23
CA GLY A 131 8.32 5.09 9.16
C GLY A 131 9.66 4.49 9.60
N ARG A 132 10.22 3.59 8.78
CA ARG A 132 11.53 3.00 9.05
C ARG A 132 12.65 4.04 8.90
N PRO A 133 13.67 4.04 9.78
CA PRO A 133 14.79 5.00 9.69
C PRO A 133 15.63 4.88 8.42
N ASP A 134 15.60 3.72 7.77
CA ASP A 134 16.33 3.40 6.55
C ASP A 134 15.45 3.45 5.28
N ASN A 135 14.34 4.20 5.33
CA ASN A 135 13.44 4.35 4.19
C ASN A 135 14.14 4.98 2.99
N ALA A 136 13.89 4.44 1.80
CA ALA A 136 14.25 5.06 0.55
C ALA A 136 13.00 5.61 -0.14
N ALA A 137 13.07 6.83 -0.67
CA ALA A 137 11.94 7.38 -1.40
C ALA A 137 11.68 6.61 -2.71
N PRO A 138 10.40 6.47 -3.12
CA PRO A 138 10.05 5.77 -4.35
C PRO A 138 10.49 6.55 -5.59
N VAL A 139 10.80 5.81 -6.66
CA VAL A 139 11.20 6.36 -7.95
C VAL A 139 10.19 5.99 -9.03
N LEU A 140 9.76 7.00 -9.79
CA LEU A 140 8.86 6.85 -10.92
C LEU A 140 9.56 7.21 -12.23
N THR A 141 9.48 6.30 -13.20
CA THR A 141 9.70 6.65 -14.61
C THR A 141 8.36 6.70 -15.32
N TRP A 142 8.16 7.74 -16.13
CA TRP A 142 6.89 8.04 -16.78
C TRP A 142 7.16 8.46 -18.24
N SER A 143 6.47 7.84 -19.18
CA SER A 143 6.63 8.15 -20.61
C SER A 143 5.29 8.11 -21.32
N GLU A 144 4.99 9.16 -22.09
CA GLU A 144 3.96 9.10 -23.11
C GLU A 144 4.41 8.12 -24.21
N VAL A 145 3.52 7.24 -24.66
CA VAL A 145 3.82 6.22 -25.67
C VAL A 145 2.93 6.30 -26.90
N ALA A 146 1.72 6.86 -26.78
CA ALA A 146 0.80 7.04 -27.90
C ALA A 146 -0.28 8.08 -27.61
N ARG A 147 -0.90 8.59 -28.68
CA ARG A 147 -2.13 9.39 -28.63
C ARG A 147 -3.14 8.84 -29.64
N ALA A 148 -4.40 8.77 -29.22
CA ALA A 148 -5.53 8.38 -30.06
C ALA A 148 -6.70 9.36 -29.85
N GLY A 149 -6.74 10.42 -30.65
CA GLY A 149 -7.67 11.53 -30.43
C GLY A 149 -7.40 12.21 -29.09
N ALA A 150 -8.43 12.27 -28.24
CA ALA A 150 -8.34 12.85 -26.89
C ALA A 150 -7.76 11.88 -25.84
N ILE A 151 -7.39 10.66 -26.21
CA ILE A 151 -6.82 9.69 -25.28
C ILE A 151 -5.30 9.73 -25.39
N ILE A 152 -4.63 9.99 -24.26
CA ILE A 152 -3.17 9.92 -24.14
C ILE A 152 -2.79 8.64 -23.40
N HIS A 153 -1.87 7.87 -23.95
CA HIS A 153 -1.39 6.63 -23.37
C HIS A 153 0.01 6.82 -22.79
N PHE A 154 0.19 6.36 -21.56
CA PHE A 154 1.46 6.39 -20.85
C PHE A 154 1.87 5.00 -20.41
N THR A 155 3.18 4.77 -20.34
CA THR A 155 3.77 3.67 -19.61
C THR A 155 4.57 4.22 -18.44
N TYR A 156 4.59 3.46 -17.34
CA TYR A 156 5.38 3.84 -16.19
C TYR A 156 6.06 2.65 -15.55
N GLU A 157 7.10 2.94 -14.77
CA GLU A 157 7.71 2.02 -13.82
C GLU A 157 7.86 2.73 -12.48
N LEU A 158 7.18 2.21 -11.47
CA LEU A 158 7.25 2.66 -10.08
C LEU A 158 8.03 1.63 -9.27
N ARG A 159 9.09 2.06 -8.60
CA ARG A 159 9.99 1.19 -7.84
C ARG A 159 10.29 1.81 -6.49
N ASP A 160 10.46 0.95 -5.51
CA ASP A 160 11.19 1.27 -4.29
C ASP A 160 12.50 0.49 -4.20
N ALA A 161 13.57 1.14 -3.72
CA ALA A 161 14.87 0.52 -3.52
C ALA A 161 14.86 -0.47 -2.35
N ASP A 162 14.05 -0.19 -1.34
CA ASP A 162 13.93 -0.98 -0.11
C ASP A 162 12.74 -1.99 -0.16
N ARG A 163 12.01 -1.96 -1.29
CA ARG A 163 10.98 -2.90 -1.74
C ARG A 163 9.63 -2.77 -1.04
N ASP A 164 9.31 -1.57 -0.57
CA ASP A 164 7.96 -1.29 -0.13
C ASP A 164 6.94 -1.31 -1.27
N LEU A 165 5.69 -1.53 -0.87
CA LEU A 165 4.55 -1.33 -1.74
C LEU A 165 4.28 0.17 -1.84
N VAL A 166 4.57 0.71 -3.01
CA VAL A 166 4.22 2.07 -3.38
C VAL A 166 2.88 2.10 -4.10
N VAL A 167 2.03 3.02 -3.68
CA VAL A 167 0.77 3.38 -4.33
C VAL A 167 0.79 4.88 -4.64
N GLY A 168 0.01 5.33 -5.61
CA GLY A 168 -0.04 6.76 -5.88
C GLY A 168 -0.98 7.14 -7.00
N SER A 169 -0.92 8.40 -7.39
CA SER A 169 -1.66 8.93 -8.53
C SER A 169 -0.85 9.98 -9.26
N VAL A 170 -1.03 10.08 -10.58
CA VAL A 170 -0.64 11.26 -11.32
C VAL A 170 -1.72 12.32 -11.15
N ILE A 171 -1.32 13.50 -10.70
CA ILE A 171 -2.14 14.67 -10.49
C ILE A 171 -1.99 15.59 -11.70
N GLY A 172 -3.12 16.01 -12.25
CA GLY A 172 -3.19 16.84 -13.45
C GLY A 172 -4.50 17.62 -13.54
N PRO A 173 -4.75 18.29 -14.68
CA PRO A 173 -5.99 19.04 -14.89
C PRO A 173 -7.19 18.10 -14.96
N THR A 174 -8.25 18.45 -14.24
CA THR A 174 -9.53 17.75 -14.23
C THR A 174 -10.68 18.75 -14.21
N LEU A 175 -11.92 18.27 -14.12
CA LEU A 175 -13.10 19.08 -13.84
C LEU A 175 -13.71 18.65 -12.49
N ASP A 176 -14.19 19.61 -11.71
CA ASP A 176 -14.98 19.30 -10.51
C ASP A 176 -16.40 18.83 -10.85
N GLU A 177 -17.19 18.52 -9.82
CA GLU A 177 -18.59 18.08 -9.97
C GLU A 177 -19.48 19.10 -10.71
N GLN A 178 -19.07 20.37 -10.76
CA GLN A 178 -19.78 21.45 -11.45
C GLN A 178 -19.20 21.72 -12.85
N GLY A 179 -18.25 20.91 -13.33
CA GLY A 179 -17.61 21.06 -14.62
C GLY A 179 -16.60 22.21 -14.69
N ARG A 180 -16.14 22.72 -13.53
CA ARG A 180 -15.15 23.81 -13.48
C ARG A 180 -13.74 23.24 -13.47
N PRO A 181 -12.75 23.96 -14.04
CA PRO A 181 -11.35 23.54 -14.00
C PRO A 181 -10.87 23.28 -12.57
N ALA A 182 -10.25 22.13 -12.36
CA ALA A 182 -9.70 21.69 -11.10
C ALA A 182 -8.38 20.92 -11.32
N THR A 183 -7.77 20.48 -10.22
CA THR A 183 -6.59 19.63 -10.23
C THR A 183 -6.89 18.38 -9.40
N GLY A 184 -6.57 17.21 -9.94
CA GLY A 184 -6.88 15.95 -9.29
C GLY A 184 -6.23 14.76 -9.99
N PRO A 185 -6.51 13.53 -9.51
CA PRO A 185 -5.99 12.31 -10.11
C PRO A 185 -6.42 12.16 -11.57
N VAL A 186 -5.48 11.94 -12.47
CA VAL A 186 -5.70 11.63 -13.90
C VAL A 186 -5.25 10.22 -14.27
N ALA A 187 -4.45 9.58 -13.42
CA ALA A 187 -4.08 8.18 -13.52
C ALA A 187 -3.74 7.60 -12.14
N ASP A 188 -4.10 6.35 -11.91
CA ASP A 188 -3.76 5.61 -10.69
C ASP A 188 -2.47 4.82 -10.89
N LEU A 189 -1.58 4.85 -9.89
CA LEU A 189 -0.26 4.23 -9.90
C LEU A 189 -0.17 3.12 -8.86
N LEU A 190 0.48 2.02 -9.26
CA LEU A 190 0.77 0.86 -8.42
C LEU A 190 2.22 0.44 -8.63
N SER A 191 2.84 -0.14 -7.61
CA SER A 191 4.19 -0.69 -7.71
C SER A 191 4.39 -1.58 -8.94
N GLY A 192 5.53 -1.41 -9.62
CA GLY A 192 5.90 -2.19 -10.79
C GLY A 192 5.74 -1.43 -12.11
N ARG A 193 5.54 -2.18 -13.20
CA ARG A 193 5.40 -1.65 -14.57
C ARG A 193 3.98 -1.80 -15.05
N ALA A 194 3.39 -0.72 -15.54
CA ALA A 194 2.07 -0.75 -16.14
C ALA A 194 1.90 0.33 -17.22
N ALA A 195 0.71 0.36 -17.81
CA ALA A 195 0.27 1.38 -18.74
C ALA A 195 -1.06 1.96 -18.28
N VAL A 196 -1.25 3.25 -18.50
CA VAL A 196 -2.48 3.99 -18.17
C VAL A 196 -2.90 4.83 -19.36
N SER A 197 -4.19 5.12 -19.43
CA SER A 197 -4.75 5.99 -20.46
C SER A 197 -5.54 7.09 -19.79
N TRP A 198 -5.37 8.30 -20.27
CA TRP A 198 -6.05 9.48 -19.77
C TRP A 198 -6.89 10.10 -20.89
N ASP A 199 -8.19 10.21 -20.65
CA ASP A 199 -9.13 10.86 -21.56
C ASP A 199 -9.18 12.37 -21.26
N THR A 200 -8.71 13.17 -22.21
CA THR A 200 -8.65 14.63 -22.12
C THR A 200 -9.80 15.31 -22.86
N SER A 201 -10.83 14.60 -23.29
CA SER A 201 -11.92 15.13 -24.15
C SER A 201 -12.69 16.28 -23.53
N MET A 202 -12.71 16.35 -22.19
CA MET A 202 -13.40 17.38 -21.43
C MET A 202 -12.51 18.59 -21.09
N LEU A 203 -11.24 18.56 -21.45
CA LEU A 203 -10.27 19.59 -21.09
C LEU A 203 -10.07 20.58 -22.24
N ALA A 204 -9.83 21.84 -21.88
CA ALA A 204 -9.48 22.85 -22.85
C ALA A 204 -8.08 22.57 -23.44
N PRO A 205 -7.81 22.95 -24.70
CA PRO A 205 -6.46 22.93 -25.24
C PRO A 205 -5.53 23.83 -24.42
N GLY A 206 -4.32 23.35 -24.13
CA GLY A 206 -3.36 24.06 -23.26
C GLY A 206 -2.15 23.23 -22.88
N SER A 207 -1.24 23.84 -22.12
CA SER A 207 -0.13 23.14 -21.46
C SER A 207 -0.42 23.05 -19.97
N TYR A 208 -0.24 21.87 -19.38
CA TYR A 208 -0.58 21.60 -17.99
C TYR A 208 0.55 20.88 -17.28
N PRO A 209 0.91 21.27 -16.04
CA PRO A 209 1.85 20.51 -15.24
C PRO A 209 1.23 19.17 -14.80
N LEU A 210 2.06 18.13 -14.75
CA LEU A 210 1.76 16.85 -14.14
C LEU A 210 2.73 16.59 -12.98
N THR A 211 2.19 16.09 -11.87
CA THR A 211 2.96 15.70 -10.68
C THR A 211 2.45 14.36 -10.19
N ALA A 212 3.31 13.39 -9.90
CA ALA A 212 2.89 12.19 -9.19
C ALA A 212 2.94 12.40 -7.68
N ARG A 213 1.96 11.86 -6.96
CA ARG A 213 1.95 11.71 -5.50
C ARG A 213 2.08 10.23 -5.17
N LEU A 214 3.12 9.85 -4.44
CA LEU A 214 3.50 8.47 -4.16
C LEU A 214 3.55 8.25 -2.64
N ASP A 215 2.98 7.15 -2.14
CA ASP A 215 3.02 6.73 -0.73
C ASP A 215 3.56 5.30 -0.68
N ASP A 216 4.70 5.12 0.00
CA ASP A 216 5.37 3.84 0.27
C ASP A 216 5.09 3.31 1.69
N GLY A 217 4.30 4.03 2.48
CA GLY A 217 4.01 3.74 3.88
C GLY A 217 4.85 4.55 4.88
N ALA A 218 5.99 5.10 4.48
CA ALA A 218 6.95 5.79 5.35
C ALA A 218 6.66 7.28 5.53
N ASP A 219 6.05 7.88 4.53
CA ASP A 219 5.84 9.32 4.46
C ASP A 219 4.87 9.76 5.56
N VAL A 220 5.44 10.21 6.66
CA VAL A 220 4.79 11.03 7.66
C VAL A 220 5.56 12.34 7.62
N ASP A 221 4.95 13.39 7.08
CA ASP A 221 5.44 14.74 7.35
C ASP A 221 5.57 14.87 8.89
N PRO A 222 6.69 15.35 9.44
CA PRO A 222 6.79 15.68 10.87
C PRO A 222 5.64 16.57 11.38
N ASP A 223 5.01 17.35 10.51
CA ASP A 223 3.83 18.18 10.81
C ASP A 223 2.49 17.43 10.62
N GLY A 224 2.50 16.23 10.00
CA GLY A 224 1.36 15.32 9.89
C GLY A 224 0.34 15.65 8.81
N ASP A 225 0.64 16.59 7.92
CA ASP A 225 -0.33 17.17 6.99
C ASP A 225 -0.36 16.50 5.60
N GLU A 226 0.75 15.91 5.12
CA GLU A 226 0.82 15.23 3.81
C GLU A 226 1.63 13.91 3.86
N ASP A 227 1.00 12.81 3.41
CA ASP A 227 1.50 11.42 3.49
C ASP A 227 2.07 10.92 2.13
N TYR A 228 2.76 11.77 1.36
CA TYR A 228 3.27 11.37 0.04
C TYR A 228 4.54 12.12 -0.39
N VAL A 229 5.32 11.48 -1.25
CA VAL A 229 6.37 12.11 -2.08
C VAL A 229 5.76 12.67 -3.36
N GLU A 230 6.04 13.95 -3.65
CA GLU A 230 5.72 14.57 -4.94
C GLU A 230 6.88 14.41 -5.95
N VAL A 231 6.56 13.90 -7.14
CA VAL A 231 7.51 13.71 -8.26
C VAL A 231 7.02 14.50 -9.47
N PRO A 232 7.69 15.60 -9.87
CA PRO A 232 7.33 16.35 -11.07
C PRO A 232 7.50 15.49 -12.34
N LEU A 233 6.48 15.47 -13.20
CA LEU A 233 6.49 14.71 -14.46
C LEU A 233 6.65 15.60 -15.71
N GLY A 234 6.72 16.91 -15.51
CA GLY A 234 6.82 17.91 -16.59
C GLY A 234 5.45 18.42 -17.04
N GLU A 235 5.41 19.01 -18.23
CA GLU A 235 4.18 19.52 -18.82
C GLU A 235 3.62 18.58 -19.88
N ILE A 236 2.29 18.50 -19.94
CA ILE A 236 1.54 17.82 -20.99
C ILE A 236 0.77 18.83 -21.82
N VAL A 237 0.92 18.75 -23.15
CA VAL A 237 0.16 19.57 -24.09
C VAL A 237 -1.11 18.83 -24.50
N ILE A 238 -2.26 19.48 -24.33
CA ILE A 238 -3.56 19.04 -24.82
C ILE A 238 -3.86 19.86 -26.09
N GLY A 239 -4.01 19.16 -27.21
CA GLY A 239 -4.29 19.77 -28.52
C GLY A 239 -5.78 20.08 -28.71
N PRO A 240 -6.11 20.82 -29.79
CA PRO A 240 -7.49 21.03 -30.23
C PRO A 240 -8.17 19.75 -30.72
#